data_AF-M0BLF2-F1
#
_entry.id   AF-M0BLF2-F1
#
_cell.length_a   1.000
_cell.length_b   1.000
_cell.length_c   1.000
_cell.angle_alpha   90.00
_cell.angle_beta   90.00
_cell.angle_gamma   90.00
#
_symmetry.space_group_name_H-M   'P 1'
#
loop_
_entity.id
_entity.type
_entity.pdbx_description
1 polymer ?
#
loop_
_entity_poly.entity_id
_entity_poly.type
_entity_poly.pdbx_seq_one_letter_code
_entity_poly.pdbx_strand_id
1 'polypeptide(L)' 'MRFPTPDPTAYAKLILVSLGTLAVLQYVGLFRERSGEVDVVFLVVVGLVMPIMIYAISVAGANSELVPDWDEMTQ' A
#
# COMPACT_ATOMS: atom_id res chain seq x y z
N MET A 1 -11.88 -8.84 -17.55
CA MET A 1 -11.15 -8.50 -16.31
C MET A 1 -9.79 -9.18 -16.33
N ARG A 2 -8.71 -8.41 -16.19
CA ARG A 2 -7.33 -8.92 -16.16
C ARG A 2 -6.84 -8.93 -14.72
N PHE A 3 -6.38 -10.10 -14.24
CA PHE A 3 -5.83 -10.23 -12.88
C PHE A 3 -4.29 -10.16 -12.94
N PRO A 4 -3.67 -9.21 -12.23
CA PRO A 4 -2.22 -9.13 -12.18
C PRO A 4 -1.66 -10.31 -11.38
N THR A 5 -0.57 -10.90 -11.86
CA THR A 5 0.23 -11.92 -11.16
C THR A 5 1.54 -11.29 -10.70
N PRO A 6 1.54 -10.57 -9.56
CA PRO A 6 2.76 -9.95 -9.06
C PRO A 6 3.78 -11.00 -8.63
N ASP A 7 5.07 -10.70 -8.81
CA ASP A 7 6.14 -11.52 -8.23
C ASP A 7 6.06 -11.45 -6.70
N PRO A 8 5.85 -12.58 -6.00
CA PRO A 8 5.72 -12.60 -4.54
C PRO A 8 6.97 -12.08 -3.84
N THR A 9 8.15 -12.24 -4.43
CA THR A 9 9.41 -11.77 -3.84
C THR A 9 9.51 -10.25 -3.87
N ALA A 10 9.22 -9.64 -5.02
CA ALA A 10 9.15 -8.19 -5.16
C ALA A 10 8.08 -7.58 -4.23
N TYR A 11 6.91 -8.22 -4.11
CA TYR A 11 5.85 -7.79 -3.20
C TYR A 11 6.28 -7.83 -1.73
N ALA A 12 6.84 -8.96 -1.29
CA ALA A 12 7.33 -9.10 0.09
C ALA A 12 8.42 -8.08 0.42
N LYS A 13 9.36 -7.85 -0.52
CA LYS A 13 10.42 -6.85 -0.36
C LYS A 13 9.84 -5.44 -0.21
N LEU A 14 8.86 -5.07 -1.03
CA LEU A 14 8.22 -3.76 -0.96
C LEU A 14 7.49 -3.56 0.37
N ILE A 15 6.74 -4.58 0.85
CA ILE A 15 6.07 -4.56 2.16
C ILE A 15 7.09 -4.37 3.28
N LEU A 16 8.17 -5.15 3.30
CA LEU A 16 9.20 -5.06 4.33
C LEU A 16 9.88 -3.69 4.34
N VAL A 17 10.20 -3.15 3.17
CA VAL A 17 10.79 -1.80 3.06
C VAL A 17 9.82 -0.75 3.59
N SER A 18 8.55 -0.77 3.18
CA SER A 18 7.56 0.20 3.65
C SER A 18 7.31 0.11 5.16
N LEU A 19 7.20 -1.09 5.72
CA LEU A 19 7.06 -1.28 7.17
C LEU A 19 8.30 -0.80 7.93
N GLY A 20 9.50 -1.08 7.42
CA GLY A 20 10.75 -0.58 7.99
C GLY A 20 10.81 0.95 7.95
N THR A 21 10.43 1.58 6.84
CA THR A 21 10.35 3.04 6.73
C THR A 21 9.35 3.62 7.73
N LEU A 22 8.16 3.03 7.86
CA LEU A 22 7.15 3.49 8.84
C LEU A 22 7.65 3.33 10.28
N ALA A 23 8.32 2.22 10.60
CA ALA A 23 8.91 2.00 11.91
C ALA A 23 9.96 3.06 12.26
N VAL A 24 10.84 3.41 11.31
CA VAL A 24 11.82 4.49 11.48
C VAL A 24 11.12 5.84 11.68
N LEU A 25 10.10 6.15 10.89
CA LEU A 25 9.37 7.41 11.03
C LEU A 25 8.68 7.52 12.39
N GLN A 26 8.02 6.44 12.85
CA GLN A 26 7.44 6.38 14.20
C GLN A 26 8.50 6.57 15.28
N TYR A 27 9.62 5.86 15.17
CA TYR A 27 10.70 5.95 16.15
C TYR A 27 11.27 7.37 16.27
N VAL A 28 11.39 8.08 15.15
CA VAL A 28 11.83 9.48 15.11
C VAL A 28 10.77 10.44 15.70
N GLY A 29 9.53 10.00 15.88
CA GLY A 29 8.41 10.84 16.33
C GLY A 29 7.73 11.60 15.19
N LEU A 30 8.02 11.24 13.93
CA LEU A 30 7.19 11.66 12.82
C LEU A 30 5.90 10.82 12.89
N PHE A 31 4.73 11.46 12.89
CA PHE A 31 3.37 10.88 13.05
C PHE A 31 2.85 10.65 14.48
N ARG A 32 3.69 10.71 15.52
CA ARG A 32 3.22 10.60 16.91
C ARG A 32 3.97 11.54 17.84
N GLU A 33 3.27 12.02 18.86
CA GLU A 33 3.81 12.96 19.85
C GLU A 33 4.91 12.34 20.74
N ARG A 34 5.07 11.00 20.74
CA ARG A 34 6.15 10.29 21.46
C ARG A 34 7.21 9.76 20.49
N SER A 35 8.40 10.34 20.56
CA SER A 35 9.61 9.79 19.96
C SER A 35 10.14 8.61 20.79
N GLY A 36 10.83 7.68 20.14
CA GLY A 36 11.43 6.50 20.77
C GLY A 36 10.49 5.30 20.98
N GLU A 37 9.21 5.43 20.65
CA GLU A 37 8.24 4.33 20.68
C GLU A 37 7.88 3.88 19.27
N VAL A 38 7.73 2.56 19.09
CA VAL A 38 7.24 1.95 17.86
C VAL A 38 5.94 1.22 18.15
N ASP A 39 4.89 1.55 17.40
CA ASP A 39 3.61 0.86 17.49
C ASP A 39 3.58 -0.37 16.59
N VAL A 40 3.88 -1.49 17.21
CA VAL A 40 3.87 -2.80 16.56
C VAL A 40 2.47 -3.17 16.07
N VAL A 41 1.41 -2.81 16.80
CA VAL A 41 0.02 -3.11 16.39
C VAL A 41 -0.31 -2.39 15.10
N PHE A 42 0.05 -1.10 15.01
CA PHE A 42 -0.11 -0.33 13.78
C PHE A 42 0.67 -0.96 12.61
N LEU A 43 1.93 -1.34 12.81
CA LEU A 43 2.74 -1.95 11.75
C LEU A 43 2.17 -3.30 11.27
N VAL A 44 1.65 -4.12 12.18
CA VAL A 44 0.97 -5.38 11.83
C VAL A 44 -0.28 -5.11 11.00
N VAL A 45 -1.13 -4.16 11.42
CA VAL A 45 -2.34 -3.80 10.68
C VAL A 45 -1.99 -3.27 9.30
N VAL A 46 -1.02 -2.36 9.18
CA VAL A 46 -0.56 -1.86 7.89
C VAL A 46 0.02 -2.98 7.03
N GLY A 47 0.81 -3.89 7.61
CA GLY A 47 1.38 -5.03 6.90
C GLY A 47 0.33 -5.98 6.32
N LEU A 48 -0.86 -6.05 6.92
CA LEU A 48 -2.00 -6.82 6.41
C LEU A 48 -2.82 -6.06 5.37
N VAL A 49 -3.07 -4.77 5.58
CA VAL A 49 -3.92 -3.95 4.71
C VAL A 49 -3.20 -3.55 3.42
N MET A 50 -1.91 -3.23 3.52
CA MET A 50 -1.08 -2.77 2.41
C MET A 50 -1.07 -3.74 1.21
N PRO A 51 -0.81 -5.06 1.35
CA PRO A 51 -0.85 -5.97 0.21
C PRO A 51 -2.22 -6.03 -0.47
N ILE A 52 -3.31 -5.94 0.31
CA ILE A 52 -4.68 -5.92 -0.21
C ILE A 52 -4.89 -4.68 -1.08
N MET A 53 -4.48 -3.51 -0.60
CA MET A 53 -4.61 -2.25 -1.33
C MET A 53 -3.75 -2.21 -2.59
N ILE A 54 -2.49 -2.67 -2.52
CA ILE A 54 -1.60 -2.71 -3.70
C ILE A 54 -2.18 -3.64 -4.76
N TYR A 55 -2.73 -4.80 -4.34
CA TYR A 55 -3.38 -5.70 -5.27
C TYR A 55 -4.62 -5.08 -5.91
N ALA A 56 -5.48 -4.44 -5.12
CA ALA A 56 -6.67 -3.74 -5.62
C ALA A 56 -6.31 -2.64 -6.64
N ILE A 57 -5.27 -1.84 -6.36
CA ILE A 57 -4.77 -0.82 -7.29
C ILE A 57 -4.19 -1.48 -8.56
N SER A 58 -3.45 -2.58 -8.41
CA SER A 58 -2.89 -3.31 -9.55
C SER A 58 -4.00 -3.87 -10.44
N VAL A 59 -5.10 -4.35 -9.86
CA VAL A 59 -6.29 -4.78 -10.60
C VAL A 59 -6.92 -3.58 -11.30
N ALA A 60 -7.13 -2.47 -10.60
CA ALA A 60 -7.70 -1.26 -11.21
C ALA A 60 -6.86 -0.77 -12.40
N GLY A 61 -5.53 -0.71 -12.25
CA GLY A 61 -4.61 -0.32 -13.33
C GLY A 61 -4.57 -1.32 -14.48
N ALA A 62 -4.64 -2.63 -14.20
CA ALA A 62 -4.71 -3.66 -15.24
C ALA A 62 -6.03 -3.64 -16.02
N ASN A 63 -7.05 -2.96 -15.51
CA ASN A 63 -8.38 -2.82 -16.08
C ASN A 63 -8.73 -1.34 -16.35
N SER A 64 -7.74 -0.45 -16.46
CA SER A 64 -7.97 0.99 -16.66
C SER A 64 -8.74 1.28 -17.96
N GLU A 65 -8.57 0.43 -18.98
CA GLU A 65 -9.31 0.50 -20.25
C GLU A 65 -10.83 0.25 -20.08
N LEU A 66 -11.26 -0.34 -18.96
CA LEU A 66 -12.67 -0.55 -18.63
C LEU A 66 -13.28 0.62 -17.85
N VAL A 67 -12.47 1.62 -17.48
CA VAL A 67 -12.94 2.84 -16.82
C VAL A 67 -13.24 3.85 -17.94
N PRO A 68 -14.51 4.28 -18.11
CA PRO A 68 -14.87 5.30 -19.09
C PRO A 68 -14.04 6.56 -18.88
N ASP A 69 -13.70 7.25 -19.97
CA ASP A 69 -12.93 8.48 -19.87
C ASP A 69 -13.77 9.54 -19.13
N TRP A 70 -13.11 10.45 -18.41
CA TRP A 70 -13.81 11.43 -17.58
C TRP A 70 -14.76 12.33 -18.39
N ASP A 71 -14.37 12.62 -19.64
CA ASP A 71 -15.18 13.37 -20.61
C ASP A 71 -16.44 12.59 -21.06
N GLU A 72 -16.41 11.25 -21.00
CA GLU A 72 -17.54 10.38 -21.35
C GLU A 72 -18.54 10.25 -20.19
N MET A 73 -18.08 10.42 -18.95
CA MET A 73 -18.92 10.32 -17.74
C MET A 73 -19.69 11.61 -17.41
N THR A 74 -19.28 12.75 -17.96
CA THR A 74 -19.81 14.08 -17.62
C THR A 74 -20.68 14.72 -18.71
N GLN A 75 -20.91 14.02 -19.83
CA GLN A 75 -21.91 14.34 -20.85
C GLN A 75 -23.23 13.60 -20.61
#